data_AF-A0A7V4XAE7-F1
#
_entry.id   AF-A0A7V4XAE7-F1
#
_cell.length_a   1.000
_cell.length_b   1.000
_cell.length_c   1.000
_cell.angle_alpha   90.00
_cell.angle_beta   90.00
_cell.angle_gamma   90.00
#
_symmetry.space_group_name_H-M   'P 1'
#
loop_
_entity.id
_entity.type
_entity.pdbx_description
1 polymer ?
#
loop_
_entity_poly.entity_id
_entity_poly.type
_entity_poly.pdbx_seq_one_letter_code
_entity_poly.pdbx_strand_id
1 'polypeptide(L)'
;MHIAIILIILLLLATQAAGEPFQVPLKVGTLFVPDNCHPVNGKVDLVVHFHGSPERMRQCLIESKKNVALVTVSYNGLSNVYTQPFVEDTMLFGKIIDEARTRLARHFFREKSIDIGRIVVTSFSAGFGAVREILKDPAYVGAISDLIMADSLYAGYVEEDGKNVVNPENMVSFEPIVRRATGGKSNVWLTYSEVVPGTYASTFETAEYLANKVGAKIEPASGTDATGMKLIGKADLKGFHVRGYAGNDGPAHMRHLLSIGVFLSWTALKG
;
A
#
# COMPACT_ATOMS: atom_id res chain seq x y z
N MET A 1 55.96 -27.51 19.05
CA MET A 1 55.30 -27.15 17.78
C MET A 1 53.79 -27.17 17.96
N HIS A 2 53.22 -26.20 18.67
CA HIS A 2 51.76 -26.04 18.84
C HIS A 2 51.49 -24.53 18.86
N ILE A 3 51.00 -24.00 17.74
CA ILE A 3 50.55 -22.62 17.61
C ILE A 3 49.02 -22.65 17.68
N ALA A 4 48.46 -22.07 18.74
CA ALA A 4 47.04 -21.85 18.90
C ALA A 4 46.61 -20.66 18.03
N ILE A 5 45.66 -20.90 17.14
CA ILE A 5 44.99 -19.88 16.33
C ILE A 5 43.89 -19.26 17.20
N ILE A 6 44.06 -18.00 17.59
CA ILE A 6 42.98 -17.19 18.17
C ILE A 6 42.36 -16.39 17.03
N LEU A 7 41.15 -16.78 16.62
CA LEU A 7 40.32 -16.07 15.66
C LEU A 7 39.48 -15.05 16.43
N ILE A 8 39.87 -13.77 16.40
CA ILE A 8 39.05 -12.67 16.93
C ILE A 8 37.99 -12.34 15.88
N ILE A 9 36.74 -12.73 16.13
CA ILE A 9 35.58 -12.26 15.38
C ILE A 9 35.27 -10.84 15.88
N LEU A 10 35.71 -9.83 15.11
CA LEU A 10 35.30 -8.45 15.34
C LEU A 10 33.85 -8.30 14.86
N LEU A 11 32.91 -8.27 15.80
CA LEU A 11 31.52 -7.88 15.54
C LEU A 11 31.52 -6.38 15.23
N LEU A 12 31.49 -6.00 13.95
CA LEU A 12 31.25 -4.61 13.55
C LEU A 12 29.79 -4.27 13.82
N LEU A 13 29.50 -3.75 15.02
CA LEU A 13 28.33 -2.91 15.24
C LEU A 13 28.62 -1.58 14.54
N ALA A 14 28.25 -1.48 13.27
CA ALA A 14 28.21 -0.20 12.58
C ALA A 14 27.17 0.68 13.31
N THR A 15 27.65 1.63 14.10
CA THR A 15 26.83 2.73 14.59
C THR A 15 26.49 3.59 13.38
N GLN A 16 25.32 3.38 12.80
CA GLN A 16 24.82 4.24 11.73
C GLN A 16 24.63 5.65 12.30
N ALA A 17 25.18 6.65 11.60
CA ALA A 17 25.08 8.05 11.99
C ALA A 17 23.61 8.49 11.98
N ALA A 18 23.25 9.41 12.87
CA ALA A 18 21.94 10.02 12.86
C ALA A 18 21.76 10.82 11.56
N GLY A 19 20.72 10.51 10.78
CA GLY A 19 20.39 11.22 9.54
C GLY A 19 20.84 10.54 8.23
N GLU A 20 21.19 9.25 8.24
CA GLU A 20 21.30 8.45 7.01
C GLU A 20 20.14 7.46 6.85
N PRO A 21 19.72 7.14 5.60
CA PRO A 21 18.55 6.32 5.39
C PRO A 21 18.76 4.93 5.98
N PHE A 22 17.85 4.52 6.86
CA PHE A 22 17.93 3.24 7.56
C PHE A 22 17.08 2.21 6.84
N GLN A 23 17.68 1.07 6.51
CA GLN A 23 17.01 -0.05 5.88
C GLN A 23 17.33 -1.35 6.60
N VAL A 24 16.30 -2.14 6.91
CA VAL A 24 16.46 -3.42 7.60
C VAL A 24 15.43 -4.44 7.09
N PRO A 25 15.83 -5.68 6.79
CA PRO A 25 14.89 -6.74 6.48
C PRO A 25 13.99 -7.04 7.70
N LEU A 26 12.73 -7.33 7.42
CA LEU A 26 11.78 -7.94 8.35
C LEU A 26 11.65 -9.43 8.01
N LYS A 27 10.89 -10.19 8.82
CA LYS A 27 10.51 -11.56 8.43
C LYS A 27 9.71 -11.58 7.12
N VAL A 28 8.86 -10.57 6.94
CA VAL A 28 8.14 -10.34 5.69
C VAL A 28 8.35 -8.89 5.25
N GLY A 29 9.03 -8.74 4.13
CA GLY A 29 9.34 -7.44 3.54
C GLY A 29 10.56 -6.74 4.16
N THR A 30 10.67 -5.46 3.87
CA THR A 30 11.80 -4.62 4.28
C THR A 30 11.28 -3.31 4.85
N LEU A 31 11.78 -2.91 6.01
CA LEU A 31 11.55 -1.60 6.58
C LEU A 31 12.59 -0.62 6.02
N PHE A 32 12.12 0.55 5.62
CA PHE A 32 12.90 1.71 5.23
C PHE A 32 12.44 2.94 6.02
N VAL A 33 13.39 3.72 6.52
CA VAL A 33 13.18 4.96 7.26
C VAL A 33 13.97 6.06 6.56
N PRO A 34 13.30 7.05 5.94
CA PRO A 34 13.98 8.18 5.31
C PRO A 34 14.51 9.16 6.36
N ASP A 35 15.48 9.99 5.99
CA ASP A 35 16.18 10.89 6.92
C ASP A 35 15.28 11.93 7.59
N ASN A 36 14.19 12.33 6.92
CA ASN A 36 13.21 13.26 7.46
C ASN A 36 12.20 12.58 8.41
N CYS A 37 12.18 11.24 8.47
CA CYS A 37 11.28 10.51 9.35
C CYS A 37 11.75 10.61 10.79
N HIS A 38 10.86 11.05 11.68
CA HIS A 38 11.14 11.19 13.10
C HIS A 38 9.86 10.99 13.92
N PRO A 39 9.98 10.48 15.15
CA PRO A 39 8.82 10.28 16.02
C PRO A 39 8.15 11.61 16.39
N VAL A 40 6.83 11.67 16.28
CA VAL A 40 6.00 12.78 16.75
C VAL A 40 5.11 12.28 17.88
N ASN A 41 5.28 12.85 19.09
CA ASN A 41 4.56 12.41 20.29
C ASN A 41 4.70 10.89 20.56
N GLY A 42 5.89 10.34 20.34
CA GLY A 42 6.17 8.91 20.54
C GLY A 42 5.61 7.99 19.45
N LYS A 43 5.13 8.53 18.32
CA LYS A 43 4.55 7.77 17.21
C LYS A 43 5.29 7.99 15.91
N VAL A 44 5.34 6.96 15.06
CA VAL A 44 5.78 7.06 13.66
C VAL A 44 4.67 6.54 12.76
N ASP A 45 4.28 7.35 11.78
CA ASP A 45 3.33 6.92 10.74
C ASP A 45 4.01 5.86 9.84
N LEU A 46 3.23 4.92 9.31
CA LEU A 46 3.73 3.78 8.54
C LEU A 46 2.97 3.62 7.23
N VAL A 47 3.69 3.55 6.11
CA VAL A 47 3.19 3.05 4.83
C VAL A 47 3.54 1.57 4.72
N VAL A 48 2.56 0.72 4.44
CA VAL A 48 2.81 -0.67 4.02
C VAL A 48 2.41 -0.82 2.56
N HIS A 49 3.39 -1.16 1.72
CA HIS A 49 3.23 -1.25 0.28
C HIS A 49 3.35 -2.70 -0.20
N PHE A 50 2.40 -3.11 -1.04
CA PHE A 50 2.37 -4.44 -1.65
C PHE A 50 2.59 -4.37 -3.16
N HIS A 51 3.55 -5.18 -3.62
CA HIS A 51 3.89 -5.46 -5.01
C HIS A 51 4.47 -4.29 -5.82
N GLY A 52 5.55 -4.56 -6.55
CA GLY A 52 6.28 -3.59 -7.35
C GLY A 52 7.73 -3.48 -6.92
N SER A 53 8.42 -2.45 -7.41
CA SER A 53 9.84 -2.22 -7.13
C SER A 53 10.03 -1.57 -5.75
N PRO A 54 10.68 -2.25 -4.78
CA PRO A 54 11.02 -1.63 -3.50
C PRO A 54 11.87 -0.38 -3.68
N GLU A 55 12.78 -0.37 -4.66
CA GLU A 55 13.62 0.78 -4.97
C GLU A 55 12.79 2.00 -5.34
N ARG A 56 11.84 1.82 -6.27
CA ARG A 56 10.96 2.92 -6.67
C ARG A 56 10.14 3.43 -5.50
N MET A 57 9.67 2.54 -4.64
CA MET A 57 8.90 2.93 -3.46
C MET A 57 9.70 3.74 -2.46
N ARG A 58 10.98 3.40 -2.23
CA ARG A 58 11.88 4.23 -1.41
C ARG A 58 12.02 5.62 -2.02
N GLN A 59 12.26 5.69 -3.34
CA GLN A 59 12.38 6.96 -4.04
C GLN A 59 11.09 7.79 -3.95
N CYS A 60 9.92 7.19 -4.19
CA CYS A 60 8.63 7.85 -4.03
C CYS A 60 8.41 8.39 -2.61
N LEU A 61 8.83 7.65 -1.58
CA LEU A 61 8.72 8.08 -0.19
C LEU A 61 9.59 9.31 0.08
N ILE A 62 10.84 9.29 -0.38
CA ILE A 62 11.78 10.43 -0.26
C ILE A 62 11.23 11.65 -0.99
N GLU A 63 10.77 11.48 -2.23
CA GLU A 63 10.17 12.54 -3.06
C GLU A 63 8.91 13.15 -2.42
N SER A 64 8.12 12.33 -1.70
CA SER A 64 6.89 12.78 -1.04
C SER A 64 7.14 13.74 0.13
N LYS A 65 8.36 13.73 0.70
CA LYS A 65 8.75 14.49 1.90
C LYS A 65 7.84 14.30 3.12
N LYS A 66 7.08 13.21 3.16
CA LYS A 66 6.22 12.86 4.29
C LYS A 66 7.08 12.36 5.45
N ASN A 67 6.72 12.71 6.68
CA ASN A 67 7.30 12.17 7.91
C ASN A 67 6.70 10.78 8.20
N VAL A 68 7.22 9.75 7.53
CA VAL A 68 6.64 8.42 7.52
C VAL A 68 7.70 7.34 7.25
N ALA A 69 7.57 6.17 7.86
CA ALA A 69 8.38 5.00 7.53
C ALA A 69 7.66 4.12 6.49
N LEU A 70 8.39 3.26 5.79
CA LEU A 70 7.86 2.40 4.73
C LEU A 70 8.23 0.94 4.97
N VAL A 71 7.24 0.06 4.89
CA VAL A 71 7.45 -1.37 4.70
C VAL A 71 7.06 -1.75 3.28
N THR A 72 7.98 -2.38 2.55
CA THR A 72 7.68 -2.96 1.22
C THR A 72 7.62 -4.48 1.30
N VAL A 73 6.52 -5.06 0.82
CA VAL A 73 6.34 -6.50 0.63
C VAL A 73 6.25 -6.77 -0.87
N SER A 74 7.32 -7.33 -1.43
CA SER A 74 7.43 -7.63 -2.86
C SER A 74 7.83 -9.09 -3.07
N TYR A 75 6.92 -9.85 -3.66
CA TYR A 75 7.11 -11.21 -4.15
C TYR A 75 7.09 -11.26 -5.67
N ASN A 76 7.82 -12.22 -6.24
CA ASN A 76 7.73 -12.51 -7.66
C ASN A 76 6.47 -13.34 -7.94
N GLY A 77 5.62 -12.88 -8.86
CA GLY A 77 4.41 -13.60 -9.27
C GLY A 77 3.17 -12.71 -9.28
N LEU A 78 2.03 -13.35 -9.57
CA LEU A 78 0.70 -12.73 -9.62
C LEU A 78 0.05 -12.68 -8.23
N SER A 79 -1.20 -12.22 -8.15
CA SER A 79 -1.88 -11.92 -6.88
C SER A 79 -1.91 -13.08 -5.88
N ASN A 80 -1.94 -14.34 -6.33
CA ASN A 80 -1.98 -15.49 -5.43
C ASN A 80 -0.74 -15.57 -4.50
N VAL A 81 0.46 -15.17 -4.94
CA VAL A 81 1.64 -15.16 -4.05
C VAL A 81 1.54 -14.10 -2.94
N TYR A 82 0.66 -13.11 -3.14
CA TYR A 82 0.31 -12.11 -2.12
C TYR A 82 -0.89 -12.56 -1.28
N THR A 83 -1.80 -13.37 -1.83
CA THR A 83 -2.96 -13.92 -1.11
C THR A 83 -2.55 -14.98 -0.09
N GLN A 84 -1.80 -16.00 -0.51
CA GLN A 84 -1.56 -17.21 0.30
C GLN A 84 -1.00 -16.92 1.70
N PRO A 85 0.03 -16.06 1.88
CA PRO A 85 0.59 -15.82 3.21
C PRO A 85 -0.42 -15.23 4.21
N PHE A 86 -1.38 -14.43 3.73
CA PHE A 86 -2.40 -13.79 4.56
C PHE A 86 -3.64 -14.66 4.77
N VAL A 87 -3.84 -15.69 3.91
CA VAL A 87 -4.80 -16.77 4.16
C VAL A 87 -4.27 -17.72 5.22
N GLU A 88 -3.00 -18.12 5.12
CA GLU A 88 -2.34 -19.05 6.03
C GLU A 88 -2.17 -18.47 7.44
N ASP A 89 -1.89 -17.17 7.52
CA ASP A 89 -1.70 -16.44 8.79
C ASP A 89 -2.46 -15.10 8.74
N THR A 90 -3.70 -15.12 9.23
CA THR A 90 -4.55 -13.92 9.31
C THR A 90 -3.95 -12.84 10.21
N MET A 91 -3.02 -13.19 11.11
CA MET A 91 -2.32 -12.26 11.98
C MET A 91 -1.05 -11.66 11.33
N LEU A 92 -0.70 -12.06 10.10
CA LEU A 92 0.56 -11.68 9.45
C LEU A 92 0.72 -10.17 9.32
N PHE A 93 -0.35 -9.44 8.96
CA PHE A 93 -0.29 -7.98 8.84
C PHE A 93 0.06 -7.30 10.16
N GLY A 94 -0.59 -7.72 11.27
CA GLY A 94 -0.25 -7.26 12.61
C GLY A 94 1.21 -7.59 12.98
N LYS A 95 1.69 -8.80 12.66
CA LYS A 95 3.08 -9.21 12.90
C LYS A 95 4.09 -8.34 12.13
N ILE A 96 3.80 -7.96 10.89
CA ILE A 96 4.62 -7.04 10.09
C ILE A 96 4.70 -5.67 10.77
N ILE A 97 3.55 -5.13 11.19
CA ILE A 97 3.46 -3.83 11.87
C ILE A 97 4.23 -3.85 13.19
N ASP A 98 4.09 -4.91 13.99
CA ASP A 98 4.77 -5.06 15.27
C ASP A 98 6.29 -5.23 15.13
N GLU A 99 6.74 -5.96 14.11
CA GLU A 99 8.17 -6.06 13.83
C GLU A 99 8.72 -4.69 13.39
N ALA A 100 8.03 -3.98 12.50
CA ALA A 100 8.41 -2.64 12.08
C ALA A 100 8.48 -1.68 13.28
N ARG A 101 7.47 -1.68 14.16
CA ARG A 101 7.45 -0.91 15.42
C ARG A 101 8.67 -1.21 16.29
N THR A 102 9.02 -2.48 16.44
CA THR A 102 10.20 -2.91 17.21
C THR A 102 11.50 -2.40 16.59
N ARG A 103 11.63 -2.42 15.26
CA ARG A 103 12.80 -1.88 14.55
C ARG A 103 12.90 -0.36 14.68
N LEU A 104 11.77 0.34 14.57
CA LEU A 104 11.68 1.80 14.74
C LEU A 104 12.06 2.23 16.16
N ALA A 105 11.60 1.51 17.19
CA ALA A 105 11.98 1.78 18.59
C ALA A 105 13.50 1.70 18.80
N ARG A 106 14.13 0.65 18.24
CA ARG A 106 15.59 0.47 18.29
C ARG A 106 16.33 1.57 17.51
N HIS A 107 15.81 1.96 16.35
CA HIS A 107 16.41 3.00 15.52
C HIS A 107 16.39 4.37 16.20
N PHE A 108 15.24 4.82 16.71
CA PHE A 108 15.08 6.19 17.23
C PHE A 108 15.42 6.37 18.71
N PHE A 109 15.09 5.41 19.57
CA PHE A 109 15.14 5.61 21.02
C PHE A 109 16.07 4.67 21.74
N ARG A 110 16.76 3.78 21.01
CA ARG A 110 17.73 2.79 21.51
C ARG A 110 17.21 1.82 22.58
N GLU A 111 16.04 2.03 23.21
CA GLU A 111 15.40 1.13 24.19
C GLU A 111 13.96 1.54 24.64
N LYS A 112 13.48 2.77 24.34
CA LYS A 112 12.09 3.15 24.67
C LYS A 112 11.08 2.65 23.62
N SER A 113 9.86 2.37 24.05
CA SER A 113 8.77 1.98 23.15
C SER A 113 8.38 3.15 22.23
N ILE A 114 8.21 2.84 20.95
CA ILE A 114 7.51 3.69 19.99
C ILE A 114 6.19 3.03 19.63
N ASP A 115 5.19 3.83 19.33
CA ASP A 115 3.92 3.37 18.78
C ASP A 115 3.85 3.66 17.28
N ILE A 116 2.99 2.93 16.58
CA ILE A 116 2.64 3.25 15.20
C ILE A 116 1.52 4.29 15.22
N GLY A 117 1.69 5.34 14.42
CA GLY A 117 0.70 6.38 14.19
C GLY A 117 -0.34 5.95 13.17
N ARG A 118 -0.47 6.73 12.09
CA ARG A 118 -1.30 6.38 10.94
C ARG A 118 -0.71 5.19 10.21
N ILE A 119 -1.59 4.32 9.73
CA ILE A 119 -1.23 3.20 8.86
C ILE A 119 -1.86 3.46 7.50
N VAL A 120 -1.01 3.68 6.50
CA VAL A 120 -1.41 3.81 5.10
C VAL A 120 -1.07 2.51 4.39
N VAL A 121 -2.06 1.89 3.76
CA VAL A 121 -1.84 0.71 2.92
C VAL A 121 -1.86 1.15 1.47
N THR A 122 -0.86 0.70 0.71
CA THR A 122 -0.81 0.93 -0.73
C THR A 122 -0.57 -0.40 -1.46
N SER A 123 -1.16 -0.56 -2.64
CA SER A 123 -0.85 -1.70 -3.50
C SER A 123 -0.78 -1.29 -4.96
N PHE A 124 0.04 -1.99 -5.72
CA PHE A 124 0.10 -1.89 -7.17
C PHE A 124 -0.15 -3.28 -7.78
N SER A 125 -0.84 -3.35 -8.93
CA SER A 125 -1.05 -4.59 -9.70
C SER A 125 -1.45 -5.78 -8.80
N ALA A 126 -0.70 -6.89 -8.81
CA ALA A 126 -0.93 -8.09 -8.00
C ALA A 126 -1.02 -7.89 -6.47
N GLY A 127 -0.57 -6.75 -5.93
CA GLY A 127 -0.57 -6.47 -4.50
C GLY A 127 -1.97 -6.48 -3.85
N PHE A 128 -3.04 -6.34 -4.63
CA PHE A 128 -4.41 -6.44 -4.11
C PHE A 128 -4.72 -7.79 -3.46
N GLY A 129 -3.99 -8.85 -3.83
CA GLY A 129 -4.16 -10.18 -3.23
C GLY A 129 -3.96 -10.14 -1.71
N ALA A 130 -2.92 -9.44 -1.23
CA ALA A 130 -2.69 -9.25 0.19
C ALA A 130 -3.76 -8.34 0.81
N VAL A 131 -4.04 -7.20 0.17
CA VAL A 131 -5.02 -6.21 0.69
C VAL A 131 -6.41 -6.84 0.86
N ARG A 132 -6.86 -7.65 -0.09
CA ARG A 132 -8.15 -8.35 -0.02
C ARG A 132 -8.27 -9.19 1.23
N GLU A 133 -7.21 -9.92 1.60
CA GLU A 133 -7.17 -10.79 2.77
C GLU A 133 -7.05 -9.98 4.07
N ILE A 134 -6.22 -8.94 4.09
CA ILE A 134 -6.08 -8.02 5.23
C ILE A 134 -7.43 -7.39 5.60
N LEU A 135 -8.20 -6.95 4.61
CA LEU A 135 -9.48 -6.28 4.86
C LEU A 135 -10.62 -7.22 5.29
N LYS A 136 -10.38 -8.54 5.37
CA LYS A 136 -11.34 -9.47 5.99
C LYS A 136 -11.42 -9.30 7.51
N ASP A 137 -10.37 -8.77 8.15
CA ASP A 137 -10.34 -8.50 9.58
C ASP A 137 -10.86 -7.08 9.90
N PRO A 138 -11.97 -6.94 10.65
CA PRO A 138 -12.49 -5.64 11.06
C PRO A 138 -11.50 -4.79 11.88
N ALA A 139 -10.58 -5.42 12.63
CA ALA A 139 -9.56 -4.70 13.38
C ALA A 139 -8.60 -3.96 12.44
N TYR A 140 -8.17 -4.59 11.35
CA TYR A 140 -7.33 -3.95 10.34
C TYR A 140 -8.08 -2.87 9.56
N VAL A 141 -9.35 -3.11 9.20
CA VAL A 141 -10.22 -2.08 8.62
C VAL A 141 -10.30 -0.84 9.53
N GLY A 142 -10.39 -1.05 10.85
CA GLY A 142 -10.44 0.03 11.83
C GLY A 142 -9.11 0.78 12.01
N ALA A 143 -7.98 0.07 11.85
CA ALA A 143 -6.63 0.60 12.05
C ALA A 143 -6.08 1.37 10.84
N ILE A 144 -6.46 0.98 9.61
CA ILE A 144 -6.00 1.64 8.39
C ILE A 144 -6.63 3.04 8.28
N SER A 145 -5.77 4.07 8.22
CA SER A 145 -6.21 5.46 8.06
C SER A 145 -6.47 5.78 6.59
N ASP A 146 -5.63 5.28 5.69
CA ASP A 146 -5.70 5.55 4.27
C ASP A 146 -5.38 4.28 3.45
N LEU A 147 -6.12 4.04 2.39
CA LEU A 147 -5.90 2.95 1.43
C LEU A 147 -5.71 3.53 0.03
N ILE A 148 -4.68 3.10 -0.69
CA ILE A 148 -4.45 3.44 -2.10
C ILE A 148 -4.31 2.16 -2.92
N MET A 149 -5.26 1.93 -3.82
CA MET A 149 -5.22 0.85 -4.81
C MET A 149 -4.75 1.43 -6.15
N ALA A 150 -3.44 1.43 -6.38
CA ALA A 150 -2.82 2.02 -7.55
C ALA A 150 -2.91 1.07 -8.75
N ASP A 151 -3.99 1.13 -9.52
CA ASP A 151 -4.26 0.24 -10.67
C ASP A 151 -4.04 -1.23 -10.29
N SER A 152 -4.66 -1.60 -9.18
CA SER A 152 -4.35 -2.84 -8.46
C SER A 152 -5.59 -3.69 -8.17
N LEU A 153 -6.77 -3.09 -8.03
CA LEU A 153 -7.96 -3.84 -7.65
C LEU A 153 -8.53 -4.62 -8.85
N TYR A 154 -8.41 -5.94 -8.84
CA TYR A 154 -9.01 -6.83 -9.85
C TYR A 154 -9.98 -7.81 -9.18
N ALA A 155 -10.86 -8.42 -9.94
CA ALA A 155 -11.76 -9.46 -9.46
C ALA A 155 -12.07 -10.47 -10.56
N GLY A 156 -12.44 -11.70 -10.19
CA GLY A 156 -13.04 -12.61 -11.16
C GLY A 156 -14.41 -12.11 -11.66
N TYR A 157 -14.92 -12.75 -12.70
CA TYR A 157 -16.31 -12.58 -13.12
C TYR A 157 -17.21 -13.67 -12.56
N VAL A 158 -18.49 -13.37 -12.44
CA VAL A 158 -19.59 -14.33 -12.35
C VAL A 158 -20.58 -14.04 -13.48
N GLU A 159 -21.35 -15.04 -13.90
CA GLU A 159 -22.39 -14.87 -14.91
C GLU A 159 -23.70 -14.43 -14.22
N GLU A 160 -24.25 -13.30 -14.64
CA GLU A 160 -25.58 -12.80 -14.26
C GLU A 160 -26.35 -12.41 -15.52
N ASP A 161 -27.54 -12.98 -15.73
CA ASP A 161 -28.40 -12.74 -16.90
C ASP A 161 -27.66 -12.85 -18.25
N GLY A 162 -26.76 -13.85 -18.36
CA GLY A 162 -25.95 -14.09 -19.56
C GLY A 162 -24.85 -13.07 -19.81
N LYS A 163 -24.48 -12.27 -18.79
CA LYS A 163 -23.38 -11.29 -18.83
C LYS A 163 -22.35 -11.58 -17.76
N ASN A 164 -21.08 -11.37 -18.09
CA ASN A 164 -20.02 -11.37 -17.09
C ASN A 164 -20.09 -10.07 -16.28
N VAL A 165 -20.23 -10.21 -14.96
CA VAL A 165 -20.21 -9.10 -14.01
C VAL A 165 -19.19 -9.33 -12.92
N VAL A 166 -18.70 -8.26 -12.30
CA VAL A 166 -17.69 -8.31 -11.24
C VAL A 166 -18.17 -9.23 -10.11
N ASN A 167 -17.38 -10.26 -9.78
CA ASN A 167 -17.72 -11.21 -8.73
C ASN A 167 -17.82 -10.52 -7.35
N PRO A 168 -19.02 -10.46 -6.72
CA PRO A 168 -19.20 -9.82 -5.42
C PRO A 168 -18.35 -10.43 -4.30
N GLU A 169 -18.09 -11.74 -4.31
CA GLU A 169 -17.29 -12.43 -3.29
C GLU A 169 -15.83 -11.96 -3.28
N ASN A 170 -15.33 -11.50 -4.43
CA ASN A 170 -13.98 -10.94 -4.58
C ASN A 170 -13.89 -9.49 -4.06
N MET A 171 -15.03 -8.83 -3.89
CA MET A 171 -15.13 -7.40 -3.55
C MET A 171 -15.60 -7.15 -2.12
N VAL A 172 -16.29 -8.11 -1.51
CA VAL A 172 -16.98 -7.94 -0.22
C VAL A 172 -16.06 -7.45 0.91
N SER A 173 -14.79 -7.87 0.93
CA SER A 173 -13.85 -7.43 1.98
C SER A 173 -13.43 -5.96 1.86
N PHE A 174 -13.57 -5.34 0.69
CA PHE A 174 -13.27 -3.91 0.51
C PHE A 174 -14.43 -3.01 0.95
N GLU A 175 -15.67 -3.50 0.97
CA GLU A 175 -16.83 -2.66 1.26
C GLU A 175 -16.78 -1.97 2.65
N PRO A 176 -16.32 -2.63 3.74
CA PRO A 176 -16.23 -1.98 5.06
C PRO A 176 -15.32 -0.75 5.08
N ILE A 177 -14.14 -0.80 4.45
CA ILE A 177 -13.22 0.35 4.44
C ILE A 177 -13.73 1.48 3.53
N VAL A 178 -14.41 1.15 2.43
CA VAL A 178 -15.07 2.14 1.57
C VAL A 178 -16.21 2.84 2.32
N ARG A 179 -17.05 2.09 3.05
CA ARG A 179 -18.09 2.67 3.92
C ARG A 179 -17.51 3.53 5.04
N ARG A 180 -16.36 3.12 5.60
CA ARG A 180 -15.62 3.93 6.59
C ARG A 180 -15.13 5.25 5.97
N ALA A 181 -14.70 5.23 4.71
CA ALA A 181 -14.27 6.42 3.98
C ALA A 181 -15.42 7.39 3.70
N THR A 182 -16.59 6.90 3.28
CA THR A 182 -17.79 7.74 3.13
C THR A 182 -18.38 8.17 4.48
N GLY A 183 -17.98 7.52 5.57
CA GLY A 183 -18.19 7.98 6.95
C GLY A 183 -17.19 9.05 7.43
N GLY A 184 -16.18 9.42 6.63
CA GLY A 184 -15.15 10.39 6.99
C GLY A 184 -14.12 9.88 8.00
N LYS A 185 -13.99 8.56 8.16
CA LYS A 185 -13.10 7.91 9.14
C LYS A 185 -11.82 7.35 8.53
N SER A 186 -11.75 7.25 7.21
CA SER A 186 -10.57 6.87 6.43
C SER A 186 -10.57 7.60 5.09
N ASN A 187 -9.46 7.53 4.36
CA ASN A 187 -9.43 7.86 2.94
C ASN A 187 -9.19 6.59 2.12
N VAL A 188 -9.91 6.43 1.01
CA VAL A 188 -9.74 5.32 0.07
C VAL A 188 -9.60 5.92 -1.32
N TRP A 189 -8.47 5.64 -1.96
CA TRP A 189 -8.14 6.08 -3.30
C TRP A 189 -8.04 4.87 -4.21
N LEU A 190 -8.90 4.80 -5.22
CA LEU A 190 -8.79 3.85 -6.31
C LEU A 190 -8.30 4.60 -7.54
N THR A 191 -7.26 4.07 -8.18
CA THR A 191 -6.85 4.59 -9.49
C THR A 191 -6.93 3.47 -10.52
N TYR A 192 -7.33 3.79 -11.74
CA TYR A 192 -7.39 2.82 -12.83
C TYR A 192 -6.79 3.38 -14.12
N SER A 193 -6.23 2.49 -14.93
CA SER A 193 -5.92 2.72 -16.34
C SER A 193 -7.04 2.17 -17.24
N GLU A 194 -6.95 2.36 -18.55
CA GLU A 194 -7.90 1.75 -19.51
C GLU A 194 -7.54 0.29 -19.83
N VAL A 195 -6.62 -0.31 -19.07
CA VAL A 195 -6.19 -1.71 -19.25
C VAL A 195 -7.33 -2.68 -18.96
N VAL A 196 -7.70 -3.46 -19.99
CA VAL A 196 -8.69 -4.54 -19.88
C VAL A 196 -8.00 -5.90 -19.93
N PRO A 197 -8.03 -6.70 -18.85
CA PRO A 197 -7.35 -8.00 -18.81
C PRO A 197 -8.01 -9.11 -19.64
N GLY A 198 -9.31 -8.96 -19.92
CA GLY A 198 -10.10 -9.88 -20.75
C GLY A 198 -10.66 -11.10 -20.01
N THR A 199 -9.88 -11.77 -19.15
CA THR A 199 -10.32 -12.98 -18.43
C THR A 199 -10.83 -12.73 -17.01
N TYR A 200 -10.69 -11.50 -16.52
CA TYR A 200 -11.12 -11.06 -15.20
C TYR A 200 -11.40 -9.55 -15.23
N ALA A 201 -12.19 -9.07 -14.27
CA ALA A 201 -12.61 -7.68 -14.17
C ALA A 201 -11.42 -6.73 -13.98
N SER A 202 -11.41 -5.68 -14.79
CA SER A 202 -10.42 -4.60 -14.77
C SER A 202 -10.50 -3.74 -13.50
N THR A 203 -9.50 -2.89 -13.31
CA THR A 203 -9.45 -1.88 -12.24
C THR A 203 -10.51 -0.80 -12.40
N PHE A 204 -10.95 -0.53 -13.64
CA PHE A 204 -12.10 0.34 -13.89
C PHE A 204 -13.40 -0.32 -13.41
N GLU A 205 -13.69 -1.55 -13.84
CA GLU A 205 -14.93 -2.26 -13.48
C GLU A 205 -15.06 -2.46 -11.96
N THR A 206 -13.96 -2.78 -11.28
CA THR A 206 -13.97 -2.94 -9.82
C THR A 206 -14.08 -1.62 -9.08
N ALA A 207 -13.50 -0.53 -9.61
CA ALA A 207 -13.70 0.81 -9.05
C ALA A 207 -15.14 1.27 -9.22
N GLU A 208 -15.76 1.01 -10.37
CA GLU A 208 -17.18 1.29 -10.62
C GLU A 208 -18.08 0.46 -9.70
N TYR A 209 -17.78 -0.82 -9.50
CA TYR A 209 -18.47 -1.67 -8.54
C TYR A 209 -18.51 -1.05 -7.14
N LEU A 210 -17.35 -0.65 -6.60
CA LEU A 210 -17.28 -0.05 -5.26
C LEU A 210 -17.91 1.34 -5.18
N ALA A 211 -17.77 2.15 -6.23
CA ALA A 211 -18.44 3.46 -6.31
C ALA A 211 -19.97 3.30 -6.20
N ASN A 212 -20.54 2.38 -6.98
CA ASN A 212 -21.98 2.11 -6.97
C ASN A 212 -22.46 1.62 -5.59
N LYS A 213 -21.66 0.78 -4.90
CA LYS A 213 -21.99 0.28 -3.55
C LYS A 213 -22.14 1.37 -2.49
N VAL A 214 -21.54 2.54 -2.70
CA VAL A 214 -21.67 3.68 -1.78
C VAL A 214 -22.40 4.87 -2.37
N GLY A 215 -23.09 4.69 -3.51
CA GLY A 215 -23.85 5.74 -4.18
C GLY A 215 -22.98 6.84 -4.79
N ALA A 216 -21.68 6.57 -5.00
CA ALA A 216 -20.82 7.41 -5.81
C ALA A 216 -20.96 7.03 -7.29
N LYS A 217 -20.63 7.96 -8.17
CA LYS A 217 -20.57 7.73 -9.61
C LYS A 217 -19.26 8.25 -10.16
N ILE A 218 -18.61 7.47 -11.02
CA ILE A 218 -17.43 7.92 -11.75
C ILE A 218 -17.91 8.77 -12.91
N GLU A 219 -17.64 10.06 -12.87
CA GLU A 219 -17.98 11.02 -13.91
C GLU A 219 -16.80 11.22 -14.86
N PRO A 220 -17.03 11.48 -16.16
CA PRO A 220 -15.98 11.85 -17.08
C PRO A 220 -15.15 13.03 -16.56
N ALA A 221 -13.84 12.93 -16.73
CA ALA A 221 -12.90 13.99 -16.35
C ALA A 221 -11.92 14.25 -17.50
N SER A 222 -11.28 15.41 -17.48
CA SER A 222 -10.27 15.80 -18.46
C SER A 222 -9.18 16.64 -17.80
N GLY A 223 -8.07 16.82 -18.51
CA GLY A 223 -6.89 17.52 -18.02
C GLY A 223 -5.82 16.58 -17.46
N THR A 224 -4.85 17.17 -16.79
CA THR A 224 -3.70 16.48 -16.19
C THR A 224 -3.56 16.96 -14.75
N ASP A 225 -3.38 16.04 -13.80
CA ASP A 225 -3.17 16.39 -12.40
C ASP A 225 -1.68 16.32 -12.01
N ALA A 226 -1.38 16.39 -10.71
CA ALA A 226 -0.02 16.37 -10.18
C ALA A 226 0.78 15.11 -10.54
N THR A 227 0.13 14.05 -11.03
CA THR A 227 0.80 12.83 -11.52
C THR A 227 1.41 13.02 -12.90
N GLY A 228 0.98 14.05 -13.63
CA GLY A 228 1.31 14.22 -15.05
C GLY A 228 0.49 13.30 -15.98
N MET A 229 -0.36 12.43 -15.45
CA MET A 229 -1.23 11.55 -16.24
C MET A 229 -2.51 12.27 -16.68
N LYS A 230 -3.02 11.90 -17.87
CA LYS A 230 -4.26 12.46 -18.42
C LYS A 230 -5.48 11.82 -17.75
N LEU A 231 -6.28 12.61 -17.05
CA LEU A 231 -7.52 12.17 -16.43
C LEU A 231 -8.59 11.85 -17.48
N ILE A 232 -9.37 10.80 -17.21
CA ILE A 232 -10.53 10.38 -18.01
C ILE A 232 -11.79 10.16 -17.16
N GLY A 233 -11.64 9.94 -15.86
CA GLY A 233 -12.76 9.76 -14.96
C GLY A 233 -12.40 10.12 -13.52
N LYS A 234 -13.40 10.53 -12.73
CA LYS A 234 -13.22 10.77 -11.29
C LYS A 234 -14.51 10.53 -10.52
N ALA A 235 -14.36 10.13 -9.27
CA ALA A 235 -15.43 10.18 -8.27
C ALA A 235 -14.85 10.75 -6.97
N ASP A 236 -15.64 11.54 -6.25
CA ASP A 236 -15.30 12.06 -4.94
C ASP A 236 -16.54 12.00 -4.04
N LEU A 237 -16.45 11.25 -2.94
CA LEU A 237 -17.51 11.15 -1.94
C LEU A 237 -16.88 11.08 -0.55
N LYS A 238 -16.75 12.25 0.09
CA LYS A 238 -16.03 12.41 1.37
C LYS A 238 -14.61 11.82 1.27
N GLY A 239 -14.30 10.75 2.01
CA GLY A 239 -13.00 10.09 1.96
C GLY A 239 -12.87 9.02 0.88
N PHE A 240 -13.91 8.73 0.08
CA PHE A 240 -13.81 7.79 -1.04
C PHE A 240 -13.54 8.55 -2.34
N HIS A 241 -12.50 8.14 -3.05
CA HIS A 241 -12.03 8.81 -4.25
C HIS A 241 -11.65 7.81 -5.34
N VAL A 242 -11.98 8.16 -6.58
CA VAL A 242 -11.56 7.43 -7.78
C VAL A 242 -10.88 8.39 -8.76
N ARG A 243 -9.78 7.97 -9.37
CA ARG A 243 -9.11 8.67 -10.48
C ARG A 243 -8.80 7.70 -11.63
N GLY A 244 -9.42 7.92 -12.77
CA GLY A 244 -9.15 7.20 -14.01
C GLY A 244 -8.17 7.95 -14.88
N TYR A 245 -7.21 7.24 -15.47
CA TYR A 245 -6.21 7.82 -16.36
C TYR A 245 -6.19 7.12 -17.72
N ALA A 246 -5.89 7.88 -18.77
CA ALA A 246 -5.79 7.37 -20.13
C ALA A 246 -4.60 6.41 -20.32
N GLY A 247 -4.77 5.44 -21.20
CA GLY A 247 -3.77 4.45 -21.62
C GLY A 247 -4.20 3.02 -21.30
N ASN A 248 -4.09 2.14 -22.31
CA ASN A 248 -4.50 0.74 -22.28
C ASN A 248 -3.29 -0.19 -22.57
N ASP A 249 -2.15 0.10 -21.96
CA ASP A 249 -0.91 -0.65 -22.16
C ASP A 249 -0.10 -0.80 -20.87
N GLY A 250 0.95 -1.63 -20.94
CA GLY A 250 1.86 -1.86 -19.81
C GLY A 250 2.50 -0.59 -19.26
N PRO A 251 3.02 0.33 -20.09
CA PRO A 251 3.51 1.63 -19.62
C PRO A 251 2.46 2.44 -18.86
N ALA A 252 1.22 2.52 -19.33
CA ALA A 252 0.13 3.21 -18.64
C ALA A 252 -0.12 2.60 -17.25
N HIS A 253 -0.20 1.28 -17.16
CA HIS A 253 -0.29 0.54 -15.89
C HIS A 253 0.87 0.91 -14.95
N MET A 254 2.11 0.85 -15.45
CA MET A 254 3.31 1.15 -14.66
C MET A 254 3.36 2.60 -14.14
N ARG A 255 2.74 3.57 -14.82
CA ARG A 255 2.70 4.97 -14.32
C ARG A 255 2.01 5.08 -12.96
N HIS A 256 1.11 4.18 -12.61
CA HIS A 256 0.48 4.17 -11.29
C HIS A 256 1.48 3.84 -10.18
N LEU A 257 2.35 2.84 -10.37
CA LEU A 257 3.46 2.57 -9.44
C LEU A 257 4.40 3.77 -9.35
N LEU A 258 4.76 4.36 -10.50
CA LEU A 258 5.68 5.51 -10.55
C LEU A 258 5.09 6.75 -9.86
N SER A 259 3.76 6.85 -9.78
CA SER A 259 3.03 7.99 -9.21
C SER A 259 2.67 7.83 -7.73
N ILE A 260 3.04 6.73 -7.06
CA ILE A 260 2.69 6.51 -5.65
C ILE A 260 3.17 7.66 -4.75
N GLY A 261 4.34 8.25 -5.01
CA GLY A 261 4.81 9.43 -4.26
C GLY A 261 3.81 10.60 -4.30
N VAL A 262 3.18 10.84 -5.46
CA VAL A 262 2.11 11.83 -5.61
C VAL A 262 0.84 11.36 -4.89
N PHE A 263 0.48 10.09 -4.99
CA PHE A 263 -0.71 9.55 -4.33
C PHE A 263 -0.62 9.66 -2.80
N LEU A 264 0.57 9.47 -2.22
CA LEU A 264 0.81 9.69 -0.79
C LEU A 264 0.55 11.14 -0.37
N SER A 265 0.67 12.11 -1.27
CA SER A 265 0.34 13.51 -0.97
C SER A 265 -1.16 13.73 -0.71
N TRP A 266 -2.03 12.83 -1.20
CA TRP A 266 -3.49 12.88 -1.03
C TRP A 266 -3.97 12.26 0.29
N THR A 267 -3.08 11.60 1.02
CA THR A 267 -3.40 10.96 2.31
C THR A 267 -3.37 11.96 3.45
N ALA A 268 -3.84 11.53 4.62
CA ALA A 268 -3.74 12.31 5.86
C ALA A 268 -2.31 12.46 6.41
N LEU A 269 -1.29 11.84 5.79
CA LEU A 269 0.12 11.91 6.20
C LEU A 269 0.63 13.35 6.21
N LYS A 270 1.46 13.65 7.22
CA LYS A 270 2.11 14.95 7.38
C LYS A 270 3.53 14.95 6.81
N GLY A 271 3.96 16.13 6.37
CA GLY A 271 5.36 16.41 6.01
C GLY A 271 6.14 16.87 7.23
#